data_AF-A0A354I9R2-F1
#
_entry.id   AF-A0A354I9R2-F1
#
_cell.length_a   1.000
_cell.length_b   1.000
_cell.length_c   1.000
_cell.angle_alpha   90.00
_cell.angle_beta   90.00
_cell.angle_gamma   90.00
#
_symmetry.space_group_name_H-M   'P 1'
#
loop_
_entity.id
_entity.type
_entity.pdbx_description
1 polymer ?
#
loop_
_entity_poly.entity_id
_entity_poly.type
_entity_poly.pdbx_seq_one_letter_code
_entity_poly.pdbx_strand_id
1 'polypeptide(L)'
;MLPYYPIEDNGAFHWEIYSYSNKMIADYCNIPITKVKALPLDEWLMYRRDSFIYNCEQNEKGKKYLKNAYLMTQKKPDIKRLKEVFG
;
A
#
# COMPACT_ATOMS: atom_id res chain seq x y z
N MET A 1 19.94 -16.24 0.34
CA MET A 1 20.14 -17.01 1.59
C MET A 1 18.98 -16.67 2.50
N LEU A 2 18.28 -17.66 3.05
CA LEU A 2 17.13 -17.42 3.93
C LEU A 2 17.63 -16.99 5.32
N PRO A 3 16.97 -16.03 6.00
CA PRO A 3 17.36 -15.64 7.34
C PRO A 3 17.14 -16.80 8.32
N TYR A 4 18.17 -17.14 9.10
CA TYR A 4 18.14 -18.13 10.17
C TYR A 4 18.81 -17.52 11.41
N TYR A 5 18.11 -17.50 12.55
CA TYR A 5 18.64 -16.96 13.80
C TYR A 5 18.18 -17.79 15.01
N PRO A 6 19.11 -18.42 15.76
CA PRO A 6 18.80 -19.12 16.99
C PRO A 6 19.18 -18.24 18.20
N ILE A 7 18.25 -17.45 18.77
CA ILE A 7 18.29 -16.80 20.11
C ILE A 7 16.96 -16.06 20.38
N GLU A 8 16.60 -15.91 21.67
CA GLU A 8 15.42 -15.18 22.18
C GLU A 8 15.36 -13.72 21.67
N ASP A 9 14.22 -13.40 21.07
CA ASP A 9 13.98 -12.25 20.19
C ASP A 9 13.88 -10.91 20.96
N ASN A 10 14.71 -9.92 20.59
CA ASN A 10 14.63 -8.53 21.06
C ASN A 10 13.91 -7.58 20.07
N GLY A 11 13.17 -8.12 19.09
CA GLY A 11 11.97 -7.47 18.56
C GLY A 11 12.15 -6.31 17.58
N ALA A 12 13.28 -6.16 16.89
CA ALA A 12 13.49 -5.00 15.99
C ALA A 12 14.28 -5.28 14.70
N PHE A 13 13.97 -6.35 13.97
CA PHE A 13 14.49 -6.53 12.61
C PHE A 13 13.36 -6.68 11.59
N HIS A 14 13.28 -5.74 10.64
CA HIS A 14 12.36 -5.82 9.49
C HIS A 14 13.11 -6.33 8.26
N TRP A 15 12.74 -7.50 7.76
CA TRP A 15 13.26 -8.04 6.50
C TRP A 15 12.53 -7.43 5.31
N GLU A 16 13.30 -6.97 4.33
CA GLU A 16 12.73 -6.47 3.08
C GLU A 16 12.20 -7.60 2.21
N ILE A 17 10.97 -7.46 1.72
CA ILE A 17 10.36 -8.38 0.77
C ILE A 17 10.44 -7.74 -0.62
N TYR A 18 11.46 -8.09 -1.39
CA TYR A 18 11.66 -7.55 -2.75
C TYR A 18 10.49 -7.86 -3.69
N SER A 19 9.80 -8.99 -3.49
CA SER A 19 8.66 -9.38 -4.31
C SER A 19 7.32 -8.82 -3.83
N TYR A 20 7.30 -7.91 -2.85
CA TYR A 20 6.08 -7.44 -2.20
C TYR A 20 5.06 -6.89 -3.21
N SER A 21 5.50 -6.01 -4.11
CA SER A 21 4.61 -5.44 -5.14
C SER A 21 4.04 -6.52 -6.05
N ASN A 22 4.86 -7.49 -6.48
CA ASN A 22 4.39 -8.56 -7.36
C ASN A 22 3.41 -9.51 -6.66
N LYS A 23 3.63 -9.79 -5.37
CA LYS A 23 2.72 -10.59 -4.56
C LYS A 23 1.37 -9.88 -4.40
N MET A 24 1.41 -8.60 -4.06
CA MET A 24 0.21 -7.78 -3.90
C MET A 24 -0.63 -7.72 -5.19
N ILE A 25 0.01 -7.56 -6.35
CA ILE A 25 -0.69 -7.60 -7.66
C ILE A 25 -1.24 -9.00 -7.93
N ALA A 26 -0.46 -10.05 -7.67
CA ALA A 26 -0.88 -11.44 -7.86
C ALA A 26 -2.14 -11.77 -7.06
N ASP A 27 -2.17 -11.36 -5.79
CA ASP A 27 -3.30 -11.56 -4.87
C ASP A 27 -4.53 -10.75 -5.33
N TYR A 28 -4.33 -9.50 -5.76
CA TYR A 28 -5.41 -8.61 -6.23
C TYR A 28 -6.04 -9.07 -7.55
N CYS A 29 -5.22 -9.46 -8.53
CA CYS A 29 -5.69 -9.90 -9.85
C CYS A 29 -6.04 -11.39 -9.90
N ASN A 30 -5.79 -12.14 -8.81
CA ASN A 30 -5.93 -13.59 -8.74
C ASN A 30 -5.16 -14.33 -9.87
N ILE A 31 -3.89 -13.99 -10.04
CA ILE A 31 -2.99 -14.59 -11.03
C ILE A 31 -1.69 -15.05 -10.37
N PRO A 32 -1.00 -16.08 -10.89
CA PRO A 32 0.28 -16.48 -10.35
C PRO A 32 1.33 -15.38 -10.50
N ILE A 33 2.22 -15.25 -9.52
CA ILE A 33 3.28 -14.22 -9.49
C ILE A 33 4.22 -14.27 -10.72
N THR A 34 4.33 -15.43 -11.36
CA THR A 34 5.08 -15.60 -12.62
C THR A 34 4.44 -14.85 -13.78
N LYS A 35 3.10 -14.77 -13.84
CA LYS A 35 2.37 -13.97 -14.83
C LYS A 35 2.49 -12.49 -14.56
N VAL A 36 2.53 -12.06 -13.30
CA VAL A 36 2.73 -10.64 -12.94
C VAL A 36 4.03 -10.09 -13.53
N LYS A 37 5.10 -10.88 -13.53
CA LYS A 37 6.39 -10.49 -14.12
C LYS A 37 6.35 -10.35 -15.65
N ALA A 38 5.35 -10.92 -16.31
CA ALA A 38 5.18 -10.87 -17.76
C ALA A 38 4.19 -9.77 -18.19
N LEU A 39 3.60 -9.02 -17.25
CA LEU A 39 2.68 -7.93 -17.57
C LEU A 39 3.42 -6.80 -18.31
N PRO A 40 2.75 -6.14 -19.27
CA PRO A 40 3.16 -4.83 -19.76
C PRO A 40 3.36 -3.85 -18.60
N LEU A 41 4.32 -2.92 -18.75
CA LEU A 41 4.71 -2.01 -17.68
C LEU A 41 3.55 -1.10 -17.22
N ASP A 42 2.74 -0.64 -18.16
CA ASP A 42 1.55 0.17 -17.94
C ASP A 42 0.49 -0.58 -17.11
N GLU A 43 0.18 -1.82 -17.48
CA GLU A 43 -0.72 -2.69 -16.70
C GLU A 43 -0.15 -2.97 -15.31
N TRP A 44 1.14 -3.27 -15.23
CA TRP A 44 1.82 -3.53 -13.95
C TRP A 44 1.73 -2.32 -13.01
N LEU A 45 1.97 -1.11 -13.51
CA LEU A 45 1.89 0.13 -12.73
C LEU A 45 0.46 0.42 -12.26
N MET A 46 -0.54 0.21 -13.14
CA MET A 46 -1.94 0.37 -12.81
C MET A 46 -2.37 -0.61 -11.71
N TYR A 47 -2.13 -1.91 -11.90
CA TYR A 47 -2.50 -2.92 -10.91
C TYR A 47 -1.72 -2.77 -9.60
N ARG A 48 -0.46 -2.33 -9.64
CA ARG A 48 0.29 -2.02 -8.42
C ARG A 48 -0.38 -0.93 -7.60
N ARG A 49 -0.87 0.13 -8.26
CA ARG A 49 -1.56 1.22 -7.57
C ARG A 49 -2.86 0.73 -6.95
N ASP A 50 -3.68 0.03 -7.72
CA ASP A 50 -5.02 -0.40 -7.28
C ASP A 50 -4.93 -1.45 -6.17
N SER A 51 -4.01 -2.40 -6.29
CA SER A 51 -3.77 -3.42 -5.25
C SER A 51 -3.24 -2.82 -3.95
N PHE A 52 -2.42 -1.76 -4.03
CA PHE A 52 -1.98 -1.03 -2.83
C PHE A 52 -3.14 -0.33 -2.13
N ILE A 53 -3.98 0.38 -2.89
CA ILE A 53 -5.16 1.06 -2.35
C ILE A 53 -6.11 0.04 -1.71
N TYR A 54 -6.43 -1.04 -2.44
CA TYR A 54 -7.29 -2.11 -1.96
C TYR A 54 -6.79 -2.70 -0.63
N ASN A 55 -5.48 -2.96 -0.52
CA ASN A 55 -4.87 -3.47 0.72
C ASN A 55 -4.97 -2.47 1.88
N CYS A 56 -4.76 -1.18 1.62
CA CYS A 56 -4.94 -0.15 2.63
C CYS A 56 -6.40 -0.04 3.10
N GLU A 57 -7.37 -0.26 2.22
CA GLU A 57 -8.80 -0.20 2.56
C GLU A 57 -9.25 -1.36 3.47
N GLN A 58 -8.49 -2.45 3.57
CA GLN A 58 -8.88 -3.60 4.40
C GLN A 58 -8.80 -3.36 5.92
N ASN A 59 -8.10 -2.30 6.37
CA ASN A 59 -7.94 -2.03 7.80
C ASN A 59 -7.99 -0.54 8.15
N GLU A 60 -8.29 -0.22 9.41
CA GLU A 60 -8.46 1.16 9.87
C GLU A 60 -7.19 2.01 9.72
N LYS A 61 -6.01 1.43 9.98
CA LYS A 61 -4.72 2.13 9.86
C LYS A 61 -4.46 2.52 8.40
N GLY A 62 -4.76 1.63 7.45
CA GLY A 62 -4.63 1.87 6.02
C GLY A 62 -5.66 2.89 5.51
N LYS A 63 -6.92 2.81 5.95
CA LYS A 63 -7.93 3.84 5.64
C LYS A 63 -7.48 5.23 6.13
N LYS A 64 -6.93 5.31 7.35
CA LYS A 64 -6.37 6.54 7.90
C LYS A 64 -5.17 7.03 7.08
N TYR A 65 -4.29 6.12 6.65
CA TYR A 65 -3.18 6.45 5.75
C TYR A 65 -3.67 7.06 4.43
N LEU A 66 -4.64 6.43 3.76
CA LEU A 66 -5.20 6.93 2.50
C LEU A 66 -5.86 8.30 2.68
N LYS A 67 -6.62 8.49 3.77
CA LYS A 67 -7.22 9.79 4.11
C LYS A 67 -6.16 10.88 4.28
N ASN A 68 -5.09 10.60 5.02
CA ASN A 68 -3.99 11.55 5.21
C ASN A 68 -3.26 11.84 3.90
N ALA A 69 -2.99 10.82 3.09
CA ALA A 69 -2.38 10.98 1.77
C ALA A 69 -3.24 11.86 0.85
N TYR A 70 -4.56 11.67 0.86
CA TYR A 70 -5.50 12.51 0.11
C TYR A 70 -5.54 13.95 0.63
N LEU A 71 -5.47 14.18 1.94
CA LEU A 71 -5.39 15.54 2.48
C LEU A 71 -4.12 16.26 2.02
N MET A 72 -2.98 15.55 1.95
CA MET A 72 -1.71 16.13 1.50
C MET A 72 -1.70 16.52 0.02
N THR A 73 -2.57 15.92 -0.82
CA THR A 73 -2.67 16.31 -2.23
C THR A 73 -3.54 17.56 -2.45
N GLN A 74 -4.33 17.97 -1.45
CA GLN A 74 -5.14 19.17 -1.55
C GLN A 74 -4.28 20.43 -1.48
N LYS A 75 -4.38 21.26 -2.53
CA LYS A 75 -3.69 22.55 -2.61
C LYS A 75 -4.58 23.75 -2.22
N LYS A 76 -5.89 23.53 -2.10
CA LYS A 76 -6.87 24.57 -1.77
C LYS A 76 -7.54 24.24 -0.44
N PRO A 77 -7.78 25.24 0.42
CA PRO A 77 -8.48 25.03 1.67
C PRO A 77 -9.92 24.59 1.43
N ASP A 78 -10.40 23.65 2.25
CA ASP A 78 -11.79 23.24 2.27
C ASP A 78 -12.63 24.31 2.99
N ILE A 79 -13.05 25.33 2.23
CA ILE A 79 -13.79 26.49 2.73
C ILE A 79 -15.11 26.06 3.39
N LYS A 80 -15.76 25.02 2.85
CA LYS A 80 -17.04 24.53 3.39
C LYS A 80 -16.85 23.99 4.80
N ARG A 81 -15.86 23.12 4.99
CA ARG A 81 -15.53 22.57 6.30
C ARG A 81 -15.01 23.63 7.28
N LEU A 82 -14.23 24.61 6.80
CA LEU A 82 -13.77 25.71 7.64
C LEU A 82 -14.94 26.56 8.17
N LYS A 83 -15.97 26.80 7.35
CA LYS A 83 -17.20 27.48 7.80
C LYS A 83 -18.00 26.65 8.80
N GLU A 84 -18.08 25.33 8.64
CA GLU A 84 -18.79 24.48 9.60
C GLU A 84 -18.11 24.42 10.99
N VAL A 85 -16.78 24.59 11.05
CA VAL A 85 -16.00 24.49 12.29
C VAL A 85 -15.79 25.85 12.96
N PHE A 86 -15.61 26.91 12.16
CA PHE A 86 -15.18 28.24 12.65
C PHE A 86 -16.09 29.40 12.24
N GLY A 87 -17.04 29.18 11.32
CA GLY A 87 -18.01 30.19 10.87
C GLY A 87 -19.32 30.09 11.62
#